data_AF-A0A6P1BX45-F1
#
_entry.id   AF-A0A6P1BX45-F1
#
_cell.length_a   1.000
_cell.length_b   1.000
_cell.length_c   1.000
_cell.angle_alpha   90.00
_cell.angle_beta   90.00
_cell.angle_gamma   90.00
#
_symmetry.space_group_name_H-M   'P 1'
#
loop_
_entity.id
_entity.type
_entity.pdbx_description
1 polymer ?
#
loop_
_entity_poly.entity_id
_entity_poly.type
_entity_poly.pdbx_seq_one_letter_code
_entity_poly.pdbx_strand_id
1 'polypeptide(L)'
;GGKVRVLSIPAIRDRVVQGALKLILEPVFEADFQPGSYGYRPERTAHGAIKRVAEAIVQRKTRVLDIDLRAYFDNVRHERLLEKV
;
A
#
# COMPACT_ATOMS: atom_id res chain seq x y z
N GLY A 1 7.24 4.15 -19.33
CA GLY A 1 5.92 4.69 -18.98
C GLY A 1 5.28 5.32 -20.19
N GLY A 2 4.38 4.61 -20.87
CA GLY A 2 3.72 5.09 -22.10
C GLY A 2 2.20 4.90 -22.11
N LYS A 3 1.60 4.57 -20.96
CA LYS A 3 0.14 4.39 -20.82
C LYS A 3 -0.44 5.56 -20.03
N VAL A 4 -1.55 6.10 -20.51
CA VAL A 4 -2.34 7.10 -19.79
C VAL A 4 -2.99 6.41 -18.59
N ARG A 5 -2.83 6.99 -17.39
CA ARG A 5 -3.46 6.49 -16.18
C ARG A 5 -4.82 7.15 -16.02
N VAL A 6 -5.88 6.36 -16.12
CA VAL A 6 -7.23 6.81 -15.77
C VAL A 6 -7.31 6.89 -14.25
N LEU A 7 -7.76 8.03 -13.73
CA LEU A 7 -7.99 8.22 -12.30
C LEU A 7 -9.49 8.28 -12.06
N SER A 8 -10.00 7.35 -11.25
CA SER A 8 -11.38 7.38 -10.77
C SER A 8 -11.47 8.33 -9.58
N ILE A 9 -12.14 9.46 -9.75
CA ILE A 9 -12.32 10.47 -8.69
C ILE A 9 -13.74 10.34 -8.12
N PRO A 10 -13.92 9.86 -6.88
CA PRO A 10 -15.24 9.77 -6.26
C PRO A 10 -15.84 11.15 -5.99
N ALA A 11 -17.16 11.23 -5.83
CA ALA A 11 -17.83 12.47 -5.42
C ALA A 11 -17.32 12.93 -4.04
N ILE A 12 -17.44 14.23 -3.73
CA ILE A 12 -17.00 14.79 -2.44
C ILE A 12 -17.65 14.04 -1.27
N ARG A 13 -18.96 13.77 -1.37
CA ARG A 13 -19.71 13.02 -0.34
C ARG A 13 -19.09 11.65 -0.08
N ASP A 14 -18.74 10.92 -1.15
CA ASP A 14 -18.16 9.59 -1.03
C ASP A 14 -16.76 9.64 -0.41
N ARG A 15 -15.95 10.65 -0.76
CA ARG A 15 -14.64 10.85 -0.15
C ARG A 15 -14.73 11.16 1.35
N VAL A 16 -15.76 11.88 1.79
CA VAL A 16 -16.01 12.13 3.22
C VAL A 16 -16.31 10.81 3.95
N VAL A 17 -17.20 9.98 3.39
CA VAL A 17 -17.56 8.68 4.00
C VAL A 17 -16.35 7.73 4.01
N GLN A 18 -15.61 7.64 2.90
CA GLN A 18 -14.40 6.82 2.81
C GLN A 18 -13.31 7.31 3.77
N GLY A 19 -13.15 8.63 3.94
CA GLY A 19 -12.22 9.23 4.90
C GLY A 19 -12.59 8.91 6.34
N ALA A 20 -13.87 9.00 6.70
CA ALA A 20 -14.35 8.63 8.03
C ALA A 20 -14.10 7.13 8.32
N LEU A 21 -14.38 6.25 7.35
CA LEU A 21 -14.08 4.83 7.48
C LEU A 21 -12.57 4.57 7.65
N LYS A 22 -11.73 5.27 6.88
CA LYS A 22 -10.26 5.18 6.99
C LYS A 22 -9.78 5.49 8.40
N LEU A 23 -10.28 6.54 9.03
CA LEU A 23 -9.85 6.94 10.38
C LEU A 23 -10.14 5.86 11.45
N ILE A 24 -11.17 5.04 11.23
CA ILE A 24 -11.53 3.95 12.15
C ILE A 24 -10.71 2.69 11.85
N LEU A 25 -10.59 2.33 10.56
CA LEU A 25 -9.91 1.09 10.16
C LEU A 25 -8.38 1.19 10.20
N GLU A 26 -7.80 2.37 9.92
CA GLU A 26 -6.35 2.59 9.89
C GLU A 26 -5.65 2.14 11.17
N PRO A 27 -6.05 2.52 12.39
CA PRO A 27 -5.37 2.07 13.62
C PRO A 27 -5.46 0.56 13.84
N VAL A 28 -6.55 -0.09 13.39
CA VAL A 28 -6.72 -1.55 13.50
C VAL A 28 -5.69 -2.26 12.63
N PHE A 29 -5.60 -1.88 11.36
CA PHE A 29 -4.64 -2.50 10.44
C PHE A 29 -3.18 -2.09 10.71
N GLU A 30 -2.94 -0.88 11.23
CA GLU A 30 -1.59 -0.43 11.58
C GLU A 30 -0.94 -1.30 12.67
N ALA A 31 -1.73 -1.86 13.58
CA ALA A 31 -1.24 -2.78 14.62
C ALA A 31 -0.68 -4.09 14.03
N ASP A 32 -1.26 -4.57 12.92
CA ASP A 32 -0.94 -5.86 12.31
C ASP A 32 0.01 -5.75 11.10
N PHE A 33 0.18 -4.55 10.53
CA PHE A 33 0.99 -4.40 9.32
C PHE A 33 2.46 -4.76 9.53
N GLN A 34 2.98 -5.52 8.56
CA GLN A 34 4.38 -5.95 8.54
C GLN A 34 5.34 -4.74 8.59
N PRO A 35 6.43 -4.78 9.39
CA PRO A 35 7.35 -3.64 9.57
C PRO A 35 8.05 -3.12 8.30
N GLY A 36 8.14 -3.92 7.25
CA GLY A 36 8.68 -3.58 5.93
C GLY A 36 7.63 -3.09 4.93
N SER A 37 6.38 -2.89 5.34
CA SER A 37 5.35 -2.21 4.54
C SER A 37 5.41 -0.69 4.75
N TYR A 38 5.58 0.07 3.67
CA TYR A 38 5.78 1.53 3.72
C TYR A 38 4.76 2.35 2.93
N GLY A 39 4.07 1.77 1.95
CA GLY A 39 3.18 2.50 1.06
C GLY A 39 1.86 2.85 1.73
N TYR A 40 1.37 4.08 1.54
CA TYR A 40 0.05 4.55 2.00
C TYR A 40 -0.21 4.46 3.52
N ARG A 41 0.84 4.42 4.34
CA ARG A 41 0.75 4.32 5.80
C ARG A 41 1.13 5.62 6.50
N PRO A 42 0.51 5.95 7.65
CA PRO A 42 0.94 7.07 8.48
C PRO A 42 2.40 6.91 8.91
N GLU A 43 3.15 8.02 8.93
CA GLU A 43 4.54 8.10 9.40
C GLU A 43 5.56 7.18 8.67
N ARG A 44 5.15 6.50 7.59
CA ARG A 44 6.02 5.70 6.73
C ARG A 44 6.26 6.42 5.41
N THR A 45 7.49 6.36 4.91
CA THR A 45 7.90 7.04 3.68
C THR A 45 8.66 6.11 2.75
N ALA A 46 8.68 6.44 1.46
CA ALA A 46 9.52 5.74 0.47
C ALA A 46 11.01 5.77 0.85
N HIS A 47 11.49 6.88 1.45
CA HIS A 47 12.85 6.97 1.97
C HIS A 47 13.14 5.95 3.09
N GLY A 48 12.14 5.66 3.93
CA GLY A 48 12.23 4.58 4.92
C GLY A 48 12.42 3.21 4.28
N ALA A 49 11.73 2.93 3.17
CA ALA A 49 11.89 1.69 2.42
C ALA A 49 13.30 1.59 1.79
N ILE A 50 13.79 2.68 1.19
CA ILE A 50 15.14 2.75 0.62
C ILE A 50 16.20 2.48 1.68
N LYS A 51 16.07 3.10 2.87
CA LYS A 51 16.98 2.89 3.99
C LYS A 51 17.04 1.42 4.41
N ARG A 52 15.89 0.76 4.54
CA ARG A 52 15.82 -0.68 4.87
C ARG A 52 16.54 -1.55 3.84
N VAL A 53 16.38 -1.24 2.56
CA VAL A 53 17.08 -1.96 1.48
C VAL A 53 18.60 -1.73 1.56
N ALA A 54 19.03 -0.49 1.80
CA ALA A 54 20.44 -0.15 1.97
C ALA A 54 21.08 -0.92 3.14
N GLU A 55 20.40 -1.01 4.29
CA GLU A 55 20.83 -1.81 5.43
C GLU A 55 20.94 -3.30 5.09
N ALA A 56 20.00 -3.84 4.32
CA ALA A 56 20.03 -5.23 3.87
C ALA A 56 21.23 -5.53 2.96
N ILE A 57 21.60 -4.60 2.08
CA ILE A 57 22.78 -4.73 1.21
C ILE A 57 24.06 -4.81 2.04
N VAL A 58 24.19 -3.98 3.08
CA VAL A 58 25.33 -4.02 4.02
C VAL A 58 25.41 -5.38 4.74
N GLN A 59 24.26 -5.99 5.01
CA GLN A 59 24.15 -7.36 5.54
C GLN A 59 24.37 -8.47 4.49
N ARG A 60 24.95 -8.14 3.32
CA ARG A 60 25.22 -9.06 2.21
C ARG A 60 23.98 -9.68 1.55
N LYS A 61 22.78 -9.09 1.73
CA LYS A 61 21.57 -9.47 0.97
C LYS A 61 21.56 -8.71 -0.36
N THR A 62 22.34 -9.19 -1.32
CA THR A 62 22.62 -8.49 -2.59
C THR A 62 21.76 -8.94 -3.77
N ARG A 63 20.92 -9.96 -3.59
CA ARG A 63 20.00 -10.45 -4.61
C ARG A 63 18.61 -9.88 -4.38
N VAL A 64 18.03 -9.29 -5.42
CA VAL A 64 16.69 -8.69 -5.39
C VAL A 64 15.74 -9.56 -6.19
N LEU A 65 14.57 -9.84 -5.61
CA LEU A 65 13.41 -10.39 -6.32
C LEU A 65 12.48 -9.21 -6.61
N ASP A 66 12.44 -8.78 -7.86
CA ASP A 66 11.58 -7.69 -8.30
C ASP A 66 10.23 -8.26 -8.78
N ILE A 67 9.17 -7.95 -8.04
CA ILE A 67 7.82 -8.48 -8.26
C ILE A 67 6.85 -7.30 -8.18
N ASP A 68 6.03 -7.14 -9.22
CA ASP A 68 5.00 -6.11 -9.30
C ASP A 68 3.64 -6.70 -9.69
N LEU A 69 2.57 -6.12 -9.16
CA LEU A 69 1.20 -6.53 -9.46
C LEU A 69 0.62 -5.64 -10.56
N ARG A 70 0.26 -6.25 -11.69
CA ARG A 70 -0.39 -5.54 -12.78
C ARG A 70 -1.79 -5.07 -12.36
N ALA A 71 -2.02 -3.76 -12.44
CA ALA A 71 -3.35 -3.17 -12.32
C ALA A 71 -4.13 -3.68 -11.08
N TYR A 72 -3.51 -3.56 -9.90
CA TYR A 72 -3.99 -4.14 -8.65
C TYR A 72 -5.48 -3.85 -8.37
N PHE A 73 -5.88 -2.58 -8.43
CA PHE A 73 -7.25 -2.17 -8.12
C PHE A 73 -8.28 -2.62 -9.17
N ASP A 74 -7.85 -2.89 -10.40
CA ASP A 74 -8.74 -3.39 -11.46
C ASP A 74 -8.97 -4.91 -11.34
N ASN A 75 -8.03 -5.64 -10.72
CA ASN A 75 -8.01 -7.10 -10.68
C ASN A 75 -8.21 -7.71 -9.28
N VAL A 76 -8.37 -6.88 -8.24
CA VAL A 76 -8.55 -7.37 -6.87
C VAL A 76 -9.88 -8.12 -6.75
N ARG A 77 -9.84 -9.35 -6.21
CA ARG A 77 -11.04 -10.15 -6.01
C ARG A 77 -11.78 -9.70 -4.75
N HIS A 78 -12.92 -9.04 -4.94
CA HIS A 78 -13.70 -8.45 -3.84
C HIS A 78 -14.14 -9.47 -2.78
N GLU A 79 -14.58 -10.67 -3.16
CA GLU A 79 -14.96 -11.74 -2.23
C GLU A 79 -13.83 -12.05 -1.25
N ARG A 80 -12.64 -12.38 -1.79
CA ARG A 80 -11.47 -12.72 -0.98
C ARG A 80 -10.93 -11.54 -0.15
N LEU A 81 -11.14 -10.31 -0.62
CA LEU A 81 -10.76 -9.12 0.11
C LEU A 81 -11.67 -8.92 1.32
N LEU A 82 -12.99 -9.07 1.13
CA LEU A 82 -13.98 -8.87 2.18
C LEU A 82 -13.96 -9.98 3.24
N GLU A 83 -13.56 -11.21 2.89
CA GLU A 83 -13.30 -12.29 3.88
C GLU A 83 -12.15 -11.99 4.84
N LYS A 84 -11.29 -11.00 4.52
CA LYS A 84 -10.11 -10.62 5.30
C LYS A 84 -10.33 -9.40 6.18
N VAL A 85 -11.53 -8.82 6.15
CA VAL A 85 -11.95 -7.65 6.93
C VAL A 85 -12.98 -8.12 7.95
#